data_AF-A0A1B6I6V1-F1
#
_entry.id   AF-A0A1B6I6V1-F1
#
_cell.length_a   1.000
_cell.length_b   1.000
_cell.length_c   1.000
_cell.angle_alpha   90.00
_cell.angle_beta   90.00
_cell.angle_gamma   90.00
#
_symmetry.space_group_name_H-M   'P 1'
#
loop_
_entity.id
_entity.type
_entity.pdbx_description
1 polymer ?
#
loop_
_entity_poly.entity_id
_entity_poly.type
_entity_poly.pdbx_seq_one_letter_code
_entity_poly.pdbx_strand_id
1 'polypeptide(L)'
;WLSGDSLCLLPGYRHKMQVSRYSSLVVVVVATTVALVYSAPQEAPTSDPPGPAEGEAPMPFMYEYKVEDAESELYHGKEEKGDESGRVEGKYYVWLPDKRLMT
;
A
#
# COMPACT_ATOMS: atom_id res chain seq x y z
N TRP A 1 -26.12 17.64 -45.51
CA TRP A 1 -27.14 18.00 -44.51
C TRP A 1 -26.44 18.92 -43.50
N LEU A 2 -26.20 20.20 -43.86
CA LEU A 2 -27.03 21.38 -43.50
C LEU A 2 -27.35 21.38 -42.00
N SER A 3 -26.94 22.34 -41.17
CA SER A 3 -26.82 23.80 -41.39
C SER A 3 -25.86 24.44 -40.38
N GLY A 4 -24.98 25.32 -40.87
CA GLY A 4 -24.41 26.40 -40.07
C GLY A 4 -25.37 27.59 -39.98
N ASP A 5 -24.94 28.55 -39.16
CA ASP A 5 -25.29 29.98 -39.11
C ASP A 5 -26.40 30.47 -38.16
N SER A 6 -25.94 31.24 -37.16
CA SER A 6 -26.43 32.56 -36.68
C SER A 6 -26.34 32.65 -35.16
N LEU A 7 -25.31 33.32 -34.59
CA LEU A 7 -25.27 34.77 -34.28
C LEU A 7 -26.45 35.17 -33.34
N CYS A 8 -26.26 35.69 -32.12
CA CYS A 8 -25.68 37.00 -31.81
C CYS A 8 -25.37 37.18 -30.30
N LEU A 9 -24.18 37.71 -30.01
CA LEU A 9 -23.83 38.78 -29.05
C LEU A 9 -24.58 38.89 -27.71
N LEU A 10 -23.83 38.73 -26.61
CA LEU A 10 -23.70 39.79 -25.60
C LEU A 10 -22.24 39.87 -25.10
N PRO A 11 -21.47 40.90 -25.49
CA PRO A 11 -20.16 41.14 -24.92
C PRO A 11 -20.31 41.88 -23.58
N GLY A 12 -19.45 41.53 -22.63
CA GLY A 12 -19.07 42.48 -21.58
C GLY A 12 -19.76 42.32 -20.24
N TYR A 13 -19.71 41.13 -19.63
CA TYR A 13 -19.84 41.04 -18.17
C TYR A 13 -18.55 41.56 -17.52
N ARG A 14 -18.51 42.88 -17.33
CA ARG A 14 -17.48 43.62 -16.58
C ARG A 14 -17.51 43.15 -15.11
N HIS A 15 -16.68 42.18 -14.75
CA HIS A 15 -16.36 41.85 -13.35
C HIS A 15 -14.88 42.10 -13.05
N LYS A 16 -14.35 43.22 -13.55
CA LYS A 16 -12.96 43.65 -13.33
C LYS A 16 -12.84 44.44 -12.02
N MET A 17 -13.45 44.02 -10.92
CA MET A 17 -13.19 44.65 -9.60
C MET A 17 -13.71 43.88 -8.38
N GLN A 18 -13.99 42.59 -8.46
CA GLN A 18 -14.27 41.79 -7.25
C GLN A 18 -13.45 40.49 -7.18
N VAL A 19 -12.96 39.97 -8.31
CA VAL A 19 -12.21 38.71 -8.32
C VAL A 19 -10.86 38.82 -7.61
N SER A 20 -10.17 39.97 -7.62
CA SER A 20 -8.82 40.09 -7.02
C SER A 20 -8.82 40.03 -5.49
N ARG A 21 -9.81 40.68 -4.84
CA ARG A 21 -9.93 40.67 -3.38
C ARG A 21 -10.42 39.31 -2.90
N TYR A 22 -11.43 38.73 -3.58
CA TYR A 22 -11.92 37.40 -3.25
C TYR A 22 -10.92 36.30 -3.62
N SER A 23 -10.14 36.41 -4.68
CA SER A 23 -9.07 35.45 -5.01
C SER A 23 -7.99 35.47 -3.96
N SER A 24 -7.57 36.66 -3.49
CA SER A 24 -6.60 36.78 -2.40
C SER A 24 -7.19 36.25 -1.08
N LEU A 25 -8.44 36.58 -0.76
CA LEU A 25 -9.14 36.05 0.43
C LEU A 25 -9.32 34.52 0.36
N VAL A 26 -9.68 33.97 -0.80
CA VAL A 26 -9.84 32.53 -1.02
C VAL A 26 -8.49 31.85 -0.91
N VAL A 27 -7.41 32.41 -1.47
CA VAL A 27 -6.05 31.86 -1.34
C VAL A 27 -5.59 31.89 0.11
N VAL A 28 -5.85 32.97 0.87
CA VAL A 28 -5.52 33.04 2.29
C VAL A 28 -6.35 32.03 3.09
N VAL A 29 -7.66 31.95 2.86
CA VAL A 29 -8.53 30.99 3.56
C VAL A 29 -8.09 29.55 3.27
N VAL A 30 -7.84 29.20 2.00
CA VAL A 30 -7.35 27.88 1.60
C VAL A 30 -5.96 27.61 2.19
N ALA A 31 -5.05 28.57 2.19
CA ALA A 31 -3.73 28.40 2.80
C ALA A 31 -3.83 28.21 4.32
N THR A 32 -4.73 28.94 5.00
CA THR A 32 -4.94 28.79 6.45
C THR A 32 -5.59 27.47 6.82
N THR A 33 -6.56 26.96 6.04
CA THR A 33 -7.16 25.65 6.30
C THR A 33 -6.19 24.51 6.02
N VAL A 34 -5.38 24.62 4.96
CA VAL A 34 -4.32 23.64 4.66
C VAL A 34 -3.24 23.63 5.75
N ALA A 35 -2.80 24.80 6.22
CA ALA A 35 -1.81 24.88 7.30
C ALA A 35 -2.32 24.27 8.61
N LEU A 36 -3.59 24.51 8.97
CA LEU A 36 -4.20 23.92 10.18
C LEU A 36 -4.26 22.39 10.10
N VAL A 37 -4.66 21.83 8.95
CA VAL A 37 -4.66 20.37 8.74
C VAL A 37 -3.24 19.79 8.81
N TYR A 38 -2.25 20.49 8.28
CA TYR A 38 -0.86 20.01 8.27
C TYR A 38 -0.15 20.12 9.63
N SER A 39 -0.62 21.00 10.52
CA SER A 39 -0.05 21.19 11.86
C SER A 39 -0.65 20.29 12.94
N ALA A 40 -1.69 19.51 12.62
CA ALA A 40 -2.21 18.52 13.54
C ALA A 40 -1.11 17.47 13.82
N PRO A 41 -0.76 17.19 15.09
CA PRO A 41 0.07 16.05 15.42
C PRO A 41 -0.62 14.83 14.84
N GLN A 42 0.03 14.15 13.90
CA GLN A 42 -0.41 12.82 13.50
C GLN A 42 -0.24 11.96 14.74
N GLU A 43 -1.34 11.63 15.42
CA GLU A 43 -1.37 10.50 16.33
C GLU A 43 -0.92 9.31 15.49
N ALA A 44 0.34 8.91 15.71
CA ALA A 44 0.78 7.62 15.25
C ALA A 44 -0.24 6.61 15.81
N PRO A 45 -0.69 5.62 15.03
CA PRO A 45 -1.38 4.50 15.64
C PRO A 45 -0.42 3.95 16.70
N THR A 46 -0.74 4.17 17.98
CA THR A 46 -0.17 3.44 19.09
C THR A 46 -0.77 2.05 19.00
N SER A 47 -0.38 1.30 17.97
CA SER A 47 -0.18 -0.11 18.14
C SER A 47 1.04 -0.18 19.05
N ASP A 48 0.83 -0.08 20.36
CA ASP A 48 1.78 -0.72 21.27
C ASP A 48 1.99 -2.11 20.69
N PRO A 49 3.21 -2.48 20.25
CA PRO A 49 3.48 -3.86 19.95
C PRO A 49 3.04 -4.63 21.20
N PRO A 50 2.32 -5.76 21.09
CA PRO A 50 2.19 -6.64 22.23
C PRO A 50 3.61 -6.78 22.80
N GLY A 51 3.81 -6.30 24.03
CA GLY A 51 5.06 -6.59 24.72
C GLY A 51 5.28 -8.09 24.64
N PRO A 52 6.52 -8.59 24.60
CA PRO A 52 6.76 -10.03 24.54
C PRO A 52 5.85 -10.70 25.56
N ALA A 53 4.95 -11.58 25.10
CA ALA A 53 4.02 -12.27 25.99
C ALA A 53 4.87 -13.14 26.92
N GLU A 54 5.26 -12.58 28.06
CA GLU A 54 6.11 -13.25 29.04
C GLU A 54 5.29 -14.40 29.65
N GLY A 55 5.38 -15.58 29.02
CA GLY A 55 4.77 -16.82 29.52
C GLY A 55 3.90 -17.58 28.54
N GLU A 56 3.74 -17.14 27.29
CA GLU A 56 3.02 -17.95 26.30
C GLU A 56 3.93 -19.07 25.77
N ALA A 57 3.53 -20.32 25.97
CA ALA A 57 4.23 -21.47 25.40
C ALA A 57 4.26 -21.34 23.87
N PRO A 58 5.37 -21.70 23.19
CA PRO A 58 5.44 -21.69 21.74
C PRO A 58 4.25 -22.45 21.15
N MET A 59 3.42 -21.78 20.35
CA MET A 59 2.31 -22.46 19.68
C MET A 59 2.87 -23.31 18.53
N PRO A 60 2.45 -24.58 18.40
CA PRO A 60 2.83 -25.40 17.27
C PRO A 60 2.39 -24.77 15.96
N PHE A 61 3.25 -24.84 14.96
CA PHE A 61 2.94 -24.39 13.61
C PHE A 61 3.41 -25.39 12.58
N MET A 62 2.80 -25.33 11.41
CA MET A 62 3.19 -26.08 10.23
C MET A 62 3.13 -25.13 9.03
N TYR A 63 4.22 -25.05 8.30
CA TYR A 63 4.40 -24.19 7.14
C TYR A 63 4.98 -25.00 5.99
N GLU A 64 4.31 -24.97 4.84
CA GLU A 64 4.78 -25.62 3.62
C GLU A 64 4.63 -24.66 2.44
N TYR A 65 5.64 -24.63 1.57
CA TYR A 65 5.49 -24.08 0.23
C TYR A 65 6.14 -24.99 -0.80
N LYS A 66 5.57 -24.96 -2.01
CA LYS A 66 6.07 -25.69 -3.16
C LYS A 66 5.89 -24.85 -4.41
N VAL A 67 6.94 -24.79 -5.21
CA VAL A 67 6.95 -24.17 -6.53
C VAL A 67 7.19 -25.28 -7.53
N GLU A 68 6.23 -25.46 -8.41
CA GLU A 68 6.28 -26.42 -9.51
C GLU A 68 6.02 -25.66 -10.80
N ASP A 69 7.07 -25.47 -11.59
CA ASP A 69 6.96 -24.92 -12.93
C ASP A 69 7.52 -25.94 -13.93
N ALA A 70 6.60 -26.58 -14.65
CA ALA A 70 6.94 -27.59 -15.64
C ALA A 70 7.53 -27.00 -16.93
N GLU A 71 7.26 -25.73 -17.23
CA GLU A 71 7.79 -25.08 -18.44
C GLU A 71 9.28 -24.74 -18.27
N SER A 72 9.67 -24.34 -17.07
CA SER A 72 11.06 -23.98 -16.74
C SER A 72 11.83 -25.09 -16.00
N GLU A 73 11.22 -26.27 -15.81
CA GLU A 73 11.74 -27.38 -14.99
C GLU A 73 12.18 -26.92 -13.58
N LEU A 74 11.52 -25.90 -13.03
CA LEU A 74 11.87 -25.30 -11.74
C LEU A 74 11.01 -25.91 -10.64
N TYR A 75 11.65 -26.73 -9.80
CA TYR A 75 11.00 -27.36 -8.65
C TYR A 75 11.77 -27.03 -7.37
N HIS A 76 11.11 -26.36 -6.43
CA HIS A 76 11.68 -26.16 -5.10
C HIS A 76 10.57 -26.10 -4.05
N GLY A 77 10.88 -26.53 -2.85
CA GLY A 77 9.90 -26.55 -1.77
C GLY A 77 10.54 -26.60 -0.41
N LYS A 78 9.75 -26.24 0.59
CA LYS A 78 10.13 -26.23 2.00
C LYS A 78 8.97 -26.70 2.83
N GLU A 79 9.28 -27.49 3.85
CA GLU A 79 8.38 -27.88 4.93
C GLU A 79 9.04 -27.51 6.24
N GLU A 80 8.33 -26.83 7.14
CA GLU A 80 8.80 -26.43 8.46
C GLU A 80 7.69 -26.59 9.48
N LYS A 81 8.00 -27.23 10.60
CA LYS A 81 7.09 -27.41 11.73
C LYS A 81 7.75 -26.96 13.02
N GLY A 82 6.98 -26.31 13.88
CA GLY A 82 7.37 -25.97 15.25
C GLY A 82 6.54 -26.77 16.25
N ASP A 83 7.18 -27.28 17.30
CA ASP A 83 6.53 -27.98 18.42
C ASP A 83 6.26 -27.04 19.61
N GLU A 84 5.46 -27.48 20.58
CA GLU A 84 5.13 -26.77 21.83
C GLU A 84 6.35 -26.43 22.71
N SER A 85 7.48 -27.10 22.43
CA SER A 85 8.77 -26.88 23.11
C SER A 85 9.62 -25.76 22.47
N GLY A 86 9.15 -25.18 21.36
CA GLY A 86 9.90 -24.20 20.56
C GLY A 86 10.96 -24.83 19.65
N ARG A 87 11.01 -26.16 19.54
CA ARG A 87 11.84 -26.87 18.56
C ARG A 87 11.22 -26.72 17.18
N VAL A 88 12.04 -26.29 16.22
CA VAL A 88 11.65 -26.17 14.81
C VAL A 88 12.41 -27.22 14.00
N GLU A 89 11.68 -27.99 13.21
CA GLU A 89 12.22 -28.97 12.27
C GLU A 89 11.72 -28.65 10.87
N GLY A 90 12.59 -28.79 9.87
CA GLY A 90 12.19 -28.56 8.50
C GLY A 90 13.08 -29.24 7.49
N LYS A 91 12.59 -29.28 6.26
CA LYS A 91 13.29 -29.80 5.08
C LYS A 91 13.13 -28.79 3.96
N TYR A 92 14.18 -28.64 3.16
CA TYR A 92 14.17 -27.81 1.97
C TYR A 92 14.68 -28.64 0.81
N TYR A 93 14.18 -28.42 -0.39
CA TYR A 93 14.76 -29.03 -1.57
C TYR A 93 14.74 -28.10 -2.77
N VAL A 94 15.75 -28.28 -3.63
CA VAL A 94 15.93 -27.55 -4.89
C VAL A 94 16.26 -28.52 -6.00
N TRP A 95 15.50 -28.43 -7.08
CA TRP A 95 15.83 -29.07 -8.34
C TRP A 95 16.79 -28.18 -9.12
N LEU A 96 18.00 -28.67 -9.29
CA LEU A 96 19.05 -27.96 -10.02
C LEU A 96 18.93 -28.23 -11.53
N PRO A 97 19.40 -27.31 -12.38
CA PRO A 97 19.40 -27.48 -13.83
C PRO A 97 20.30 -28.64 -14.30
N ASP A 98 21.19 -29.15 -13.42
CA ASP A 98 22.00 -30.35 -13.67
C ASP A 98 21.25 -31.66 -13.36
N LYS A 99 19.93 -31.59 -13.11
CA LYS A 99 19.03 -32.71 -12.78
C LYS A 99 19.32 -33.39 -11.44
N ARG A 100 20.04 -32.72 -10.55
CA ARG A 100 20.26 -33.19 -9.18
C ARG A 100 19.27 -32.52 -8.23
N LEU A 101 18.80 -33.32 -7.27
CA LEU A 101 18.04 -32.82 -6.14
C LEU A 101 19.00 -32.46 -5.00
N MET A 102 18.94 -31.23 -4.53
CA MET A 102 19.63 -30.75 -3.33
C MET A 102 18.63 -30.72 -2.18
N THR A 103 18.98 -31.25 -1.00
CA THR A 103 18.12 -31.35 0.19
C THR A 103 18.87 -31.05 1.47
#